data_AF-W1DKX9-F1
#
_entry.id   AF-W1DKX9-F1
#
_cell.length_a   1.000
_cell.length_b   1.000
_cell.length_c   1.000
_cell.angle_alpha   90.00
_cell.angle_beta   90.00
_cell.angle_gamma   90.00
#
_symmetry.space_group_name_H-M   'P 1'
#
loop_
_entity.id
_entity.type
_entity.pdbx_description
1 polymer ?
#
loop_
_entity_poly.entity_id
_entity_poly.type
_entity_poly.pdbx_seq_one_letter_code
_entity_poly.pdbx_strand_id
1 'polypeptide(L)'
;MPLGINVLANAAIPAMAIALAGGADFVRVNQWANAYIANEGFIEGAAAKALRYRSMLRAEHIRVFADSHVKHGSHAIVADRSIQELTRDVDFFEADAVIATGQRTGDSATMAEIDEIRAATELPLLVGSGVTPANVKQILGRTQGVIVASTMKVDGVWWNDVELARVKHFYVGRAGRAGGGIMEAFSERLLREHQPAWQAMQQHPFVTDIEQDRLPTVVFNRYLVFEGNFVATAIAIFALGVSKAPGIQQQRWLIGVLNALVDIQIAWFEQVLSARQIDPAEYPDDLPGVRRFRDGMLRTAHEGSYEQIVTLMFGAEWMYYFWCRRASEHYQSDADLRRWVEMHAEDEFYQQALWLKNELDRCAMALSENEKQALSALYGEVLQWEIDFHHAAYEE
;
A
#
# COMPACT_ATOMS: atom_id res chain seq x y z
N MET A 1 8.13 -14.82 -2.09
CA MET A 1 6.67 -15.12 -2.05
C MET A 1 6.43 -16.35 -2.90
N PRO A 2 5.54 -17.27 -2.50
CA PRO A 2 5.25 -18.44 -3.33
C PRO A 2 4.62 -18.00 -4.66
N LEU A 3 5.07 -18.57 -5.77
CA LEU A 3 4.59 -18.29 -7.12
C LEU A 3 3.81 -19.49 -7.65
N GLY A 4 2.71 -19.23 -8.36
CA GLY A 4 1.92 -20.28 -9.00
C GLY A 4 1.65 -20.00 -10.47
N ILE A 5 1.56 -21.06 -11.27
CA ILE A 5 1.26 -20.97 -12.70
C ILE A 5 -0.14 -21.52 -12.99
N ASN A 6 -0.95 -20.78 -13.73
CA ASN A 6 -2.19 -21.27 -14.33
C ASN A 6 -2.15 -21.01 -15.84
N VAL A 7 -2.44 -22.04 -16.64
CA VAL A 7 -2.57 -21.90 -18.09
C VAL A 7 -3.96 -22.38 -18.48
N LEU A 8 -4.79 -21.44 -18.92
CA LEU A 8 -6.17 -21.70 -19.33
C LEU A 8 -6.24 -22.47 -20.65
N ALA A 9 -7.32 -23.20 -20.92
CA ALA A 9 -8.47 -23.44 -20.04
C ALA A 9 -8.24 -24.60 -19.05
N ASN A 10 -7.45 -25.60 -19.43
CA ASN A 10 -7.07 -26.74 -18.57
C ASN A 10 -5.67 -27.31 -18.91
N ALA A 11 -4.73 -26.44 -19.27
CA ALA A 11 -3.43 -26.84 -19.81
C ALA A 11 -2.42 -27.21 -18.70
N ALA A 12 -2.71 -28.28 -17.96
CA ALA A 12 -1.92 -28.72 -16.81
C ALA A 12 -0.45 -29.09 -17.16
N ILE A 13 -0.23 -29.69 -18.34
CA ILE A 13 1.12 -30.08 -18.79
C ILE A 13 1.99 -28.85 -19.08
N PRO A 14 1.56 -27.87 -19.92
CA PRO A 14 2.27 -26.60 -20.04
C PRO A 14 2.47 -25.88 -18.71
N ALA A 15 1.45 -25.82 -17.84
CA ALA A 15 1.56 -25.17 -16.54
C ALA A 15 2.68 -25.80 -15.68
N MET A 16 2.77 -27.13 -15.64
CA MET A 16 3.81 -27.87 -14.92
C MET A 16 5.20 -27.61 -15.51
N ALA A 17 5.33 -27.60 -16.84
CA ALA A 17 6.60 -27.32 -17.51
C ALA A 17 7.09 -25.89 -17.22
N ILE A 18 6.19 -24.90 -17.31
CA ILE A 18 6.49 -23.50 -16.99
C ILE A 18 6.84 -23.34 -15.51
N ALA A 19 6.09 -23.99 -14.61
CA ALA A 19 6.36 -23.93 -13.18
C ALA A 19 7.76 -24.46 -12.86
N LEU A 20 8.15 -25.61 -13.41
CA LEU A 20 9.49 -26.15 -13.21
C LEU A 20 10.57 -25.25 -13.80
N ALA A 21 10.40 -24.80 -15.04
CA ALA A 21 11.38 -23.95 -15.72
C ALA A 21 11.55 -22.57 -15.04
N GLY A 22 10.46 -22.03 -14.48
CA GLY A 22 10.43 -20.72 -13.84
C GLY A 22 10.65 -20.75 -12.32
N GLY A 23 10.82 -21.93 -11.70
CA GLY A 23 10.99 -22.07 -10.25
C GLY A 23 9.74 -21.71 -9.44
N ALA A 24 8.54 -21.97 -9.97
CA ALA A 24 7.29 -21.76 -9.25
C ALA A 24 6.97 -22.93 -8.30
N ASP A 25 6.23 -22.64 -7.24
CA ASP A 25 5.96 -23.59 -6.15
C ASP A 25 4.70 -24.45 -6.39
N PHE A 26 3.79 -23.99 -7.26
CA PHE A 26 2.55 -24.71 -7.54
C PHE A 26 2.00 -24.42 -8.93
N VAL A 27 1.09 -25.28 -9.37
CA VAL A 27 0.20 -25.04 -10.52
C VAL A 27 -1.24 -25.00 -10.06
N ARG A 28 -2.06 -24.16 -10.71
CA ARG A 28 -3.51 -24.26 -10.64
C ARG A 28 -4.02 -24.98 -11.88
N VAL A 29 -4.90 -25.96 -11.68
CA VAL A 29 -5.55 -26.72 -12.76
C VAL A 29 -7.06 -26.63 -12.58
N ASN A 30 -7.74 -26.12 -13.61
CA ASN A 30 -9.19 -25.95 -13.58
C ASN A 30 -9.91 -27.30 -13.45
N GLN A 31 -9.73 -28.21 -14.41
CA GLN A 31 -10.38 -29.51 -14.40
C GLN A 31 -9.35 -30.61 -14.12
N TRP A 32 -9.15 -30.92 -12.84
CA TRP A 32 -8.22 -31.95 -12.40
C TRP A 32 -8.79 -33.37 -12.53
N ALA A 33 -9.99 -33.57 -12.00
CA ALA A 33 -10.80 -34.78 -12.11
C ALA A 33 -12.14 -34.46 -12.77
N ASN A 34 -12.92 -35.46 -13.18
CA ASN A 34 -14.22 -35.31 -13.87
C ASN A 34 -14.14 -34.68 -15.27
N ALA A 35 -15.29 -34.50 -15.92
CA ALA A 35 -15.41 -33.83 -17.21
C ALA A 35 -16.55 -32.80 -17.20
N TYR A 36 -16.44 -31.79 -18.06
CA TYR A 36 -17.49 -30.79 -18.27
C TYR A 36 -17.43 -30.21 -19.69
N ILE A 37 -18.46 -29.47 -20.09
CA ILE A 37 -18.49 -28.76 -21.38
C ILE A 37 -18.13 -27.29 -21.16
N ALA A 38 -16.91 -26.91 -21.55
CA ALA A 38 -16.43 -25.54 -21.53
C ALA A 38 -16.77 -24.77 -22.81
N ASN A 39 -16.38 -23.49 -22.87
CA ASN A 39 -16.46 -22.71 -24.11
C ASN A 39 -15.59 -23.30 -25.24
N GLU A 40 -14.52 -24.00 -24.86
CA GLU A 40 -13.59 -24.67 -25.75
C GLU A 40 -14.06 -26.07 -26.18
N GLY A 41 -15.15 -26.58 -25.59
CA GLY A 41 -15.71 -27.90 -25.86
C GLY A 41 -15.60 -28.87 -24.68
N PHE A 42 -15.53 -30.17 -24.97
CA PHE A 42 -15.47 -31.21 -23.95
C PHE A 42 -14.10 -31.22 -23.26
N ILE A 43 -14.06 -30.96 -21.96
CA ILE A 43 -12.83 -30.95 -21.16
C ILE A 43 -12.80 -32.17 -20.24
N GLU A 44 -11.72 -32.94 -20.33
CA GLU A 44 -11.44 -34.11 -19.48
C GLU A 44 -10.52 -33.74 -18.30
N GLY A 45 -10.60 -34.54 -17.24
CA GLY A 45 -9.71 -34.45 -16.08
C GLY A 45 -8.24 -34.67 -16.45
N ALA A 46 -7.38 -33.75 -16.02
CA ALA A 46 -5.96 -33.75 -16.35
C ALA A 46 -5.08 -34.64 -15.45
N ALA A 47 -5.60 -35.09 -14.30
CA ALA A 47 -4.79 -35.66 -13.21
C ALA A 47 -3.81 -36.75 -13.65
N ALA A 48 -4.31 -37.79 -14.32
CA ALA A 48 -3.49 -38.94 -14.68
C ALA A 48 -2.36 -38.59 -15.67
N LYS A 49 -2.59 -37.64 -16.59
CA LYS A 49 -1.56 -37.18 -17.54
C LYS A 49 -0.55 -36.28 -16.81
N ALA A 50 -1.04 -35.35 -15.99
CA ALA A 50 -0.23 -34.38 -15.27
C ALA A 50 0.66 -35.02 -14.20
N LEU A 51 0.17 -35.98 -13.42
CA LEU A 51 0.95 -36.66 -12.39
C LEU A 51 2.09 -37.51 -12.96
N ARG A 52 1.84 -38.23 -14.07
CA ARG A 52 2.91 -38.96 -14.80
C ARG A 52 3.97 -38.01 -15.32
N TYR A 53 3.54 -36.87 -15.87
CA TYR A 53 4.47 -35.85 -16.36
C TYR A 53 5.26 -35.20 -15.22
N ARG A 54 4.62 -34.86 -14.10
CA ARG A 54 5.27 -34.36 -12.87
C ARG A 54 6.36 -35.32 -12.39
N SER A 55 6.06 -36.62 -12.35
CA SER A 55 7.02 -37.65 -11.96
C SER A 55 8.16 -37.82 -12.96
N MET A 56 7.86 -37.80 -14.27
CA MET A 56 8.89 -37.84 -15.32
C MET A 56 9.89 -36.67 -15.19
N LEU A 57 9.41 -35.51 -14.77
CA LEU A 57 10.22 -34.32 -14.52
C LEU A 57 10.90 -34.29 -13.14
N ARG A 58 10.58 -35.24 -12.24
CA ARG A 58 10.97 -35.21 -10.81
C ARG A 58 10.56 -33.90 -10.12
N ALA A 59 9.36 -33.43 -10.46
CA ALA A 59 8.80 -32.15 -10.03
C ALA A 59 7.77 -32.32 -8.90
N GLU A 60 7.90 -33.34 -8.04
CA GLU A 60 6.96 -33.62 -6.95
C GLU A 60 6.88 -32.49 -5.90
N HIS A 61 7.88 -31.61 -5.87
CA HIS A 61 7.87 -30.40 -5.04
C HIS A 61 6.90 -29.32 -5.55
N ILE A 62 6.45 -29.40 -6.82
CA ILE A 62 5.46 -28.49 -7.39
C ILE A 62 4.06 -29.00 -7.05
N ARG A 63 3.35 -28.23 -6.21
CA ARG A 63 2.02 -28.58 -5.72
C ARG A 63 0.94 -28.36 -6.78
N VAL A 64 -0.14 -29.14 -6.73
CA VAL A 64 -1.30 -29.05 -7.63
C VAL A 64 -2.49 -28.52 -6.86
N PHE A 65 -2.93 -27.31 -7.20
CA PHE A 65 -4.16 -26.74 -6.67
C PHE A 65 -5.26 -26.91 -7.73
N ALA A 66 -6.31 -27.63 -7.38
CA ALA A 66 -7.34 -28.04 -8.33
C ALA A 66 -8.68 -27.38 -8.02
N ASP A 67 -9.38 -26.89 -9.04
CA ASP A 67 -10.74 -26.40 -8.82
C ASP A 67 -11.68 -27.61 -8.57
N SER A 68 -12.53 -27.52 -7.54
CA SER A 68 -13.51 -28.57 -7.21
C SER A 68 -14.67 -28.61 -8.22
N HIS A 69 -15.11 -27.43 -8.64
CA HIS A 69 -16.20 -27.24 -9.59
C HIS A 69 -15.89 -25.99 -10.45
N VAL A 70 -15.67 -26.22 -11.75
CA VAL A 70 -15.17 -25.20 -12.67
C VAL A 70 -16.28 -24.27 -13.15
N LYS A 71 -16.12 -22.96 -12.95
CA LYS A 71 -17.11 -21.93 -13.32
C LYS A 71 -17.33 -21.69 -14.83
N HIS A 72 -16.45 -22.16 -15.70
CA HIS A 72 -16.41 -21.79 -17.12
C HIS A 72 -17.08 -22.80 -18.05
N GLY A 73 -18.23 -23.34 -17.66
CA GLY A 73 -18.95 -24.28 -18.52
C GLY A 73 -20.14 -24.96 -17.85
N SER A 74 -20.68 -25.94 -18.55
CA SER A 74 -21.79 -26.76 -18.10
C SER A 74 -21.31 -28.10 -17.55
N HIS A 75 -21.77 -28.42 -16.34
CA HIS A 75 -21.56 -29.73 -15.69
C HIS A 75 -22.73 -30.69 -15.94
N ALA A 76 -23.60 -30.43 -16.93
CA ALA A 76 -24.78 -31.25 -17.21
C ALA A 76 -24.46 -32.75 -17.46
N ILE A 77 -23.28 -33.05 -18.00
CA ILE A 77 -22.83 -34.42 -18.27
C ILE A 77 -22.45 -35.22 -17.02
N VAL A 78 -22.29 -34.55 -15.88
CA VAL A 78 -22.01 -35.13 -14.57
C VAL A 78 -23.03 -34.68 -13.51
N ALA A 79 -24.20 -34.19 -13.96
CA ALA A 79 -25.22 -33.60 -13.07
C ALA A 79 -25.94 -34.64 -12.19
N ASP A 80 -25.74 -35.93 -12.44
CA ASP A 80 -26.15 -37.02 -11.57
C ASP A 80 -25.28 -37.14 -10.31
N ARG A 81 -24.15 -36.40 -10.25
CA ARG A 81 -23.22 -36.39 -9.13
C ARG A 81 -23.24 -35.06 -8.40
N SER A 82 -23.14 -35.14 -7.08
CA SER A 82 -23.09 -33.98 -6.19
C SER A 82 -21.74 -33.27 -6.21
N ILE A 83 -21.69 -31.98 -5.85
CA ILE A 83 -20.42 -31.23 -5.71
C ILE A 83 -19.46 -31.93 -4.74
N GLN A 84 -20.00 -32.54 -3.68
CA GLN A 84 -19.22 -33.32 -2.71
C GLN A 84 -18.54 -34.52 -3.38
N GLU A 85 -19.24 -35.27 -4.24
CA GLU A 85 -18.64 -36.40 -4.96
C GLU A 85 -17.60 -35.94 -5.98
N LEU A 86 -17.88 -34.87 -6.72
CA LEU A 86 -16.92 -34.29 -7.67
C LEU A 86 -15.65 -33.81 -6.94
N THR A 87 -15.81 -33.23 -5.75
CA THR A 87 -14.71 -32.79 -4.88
C THR A 87 -13.90 -33.96 -4.33
N ARG A 88 -14.56 -35.05 -3.91
CA ARG A 88 -13.88 -36.27 -3.44
C ARG A 88 -13.00 -36.88 -4.51
N ASP A 89 -13.38 -36.79 -5.78
CA ASP A 89 -12.51 -37.24 -6.86
C ASP A 89 -11.25 -36.39 -6.97
N VAL A 90 -11.35 -35.07 -6.79
CA VAL A 90 -10.18 -34.19 -6.80
C VAL A 90 -9.18 -34.58 -5.71
N ASP A 91 -9.68 -34.91 -4.52
CA ASP A 91 -8.87 -35.43 -3.40
C ASP A 91 -8.27 -36.81 -3.74
N PHE A 92 -9.10 -37.74 -4.22
CA PHE A 92 -8.69 -39.08 -4.63
C PHE A 92 -7.59 -39.06 -5.70
N PHE A 93 -7.62 -38.09 -6.61
CA PHE A 93 -6.62 -37.90 -7.65
C PHE A 93 -5.40 -37.07 -7.19
N GLU A 94 -5.09 -37.07 -5.90
CA GLU A 94 -3.85 -36.53 -5.30
C GLU A 94 -3.62 -35.03 -5.58
N ALA A 95 -4.68 -34.22 -5.53
CA ALA A 95 -4.50 -32.76 -5.45
C ALA A 95 -3.90 -32.35 -4.10
N ASP A 96 -3.10 -31.28 -4.10
CA ASP A 96 -2.48 -30.73 -2.88
C ASP A 96 -3.37 -29.67 -2.19
N ALA A 97 -4.30 -29.09 -2.94
CA ALA A 97 -5.33 -28.17 -2.42
C ALA A 97 -6.54 -28.12 -3.35
N VAL A 98 -7.70 -27.76 -2.79
CA VAL A 98 -8.96 -27.59 -3.51
C VAL A 98 -9.35 -26.12 -3.57
N ILE A 99 -9.88 -25.69 -4.72
CA ILE A 99 -10.32 -24.31 -4.96
C ILE A 99 -11.83 -24.28 -5.26
N ALA A 100 -12.58 -23.51 -4.49
CA ALA A 100 -13.96 -23.14 -4.79
C ALA A 100 -14.00 -21.90 -5.70
N THR A 101 -14.70 -21.95 -6.84
CA THR A 101 -14.60 -20.89 -7.87
C THR A 101 -15.87 -20.12 -8.18
N GLY A 102 -17.03 -20.54 -7.65
CA GLY A 102 -18.33 -19.94 -7.95
C GLY A 102 -18.80 -20.26 -9.37
N GLN A 103 -19.76 -19.46 -9.88
CA GLN A 103 -20.45 -19.76 -11.15
C GLN A 103 -19.96 -18.92 -12.34
N ARG A 104 -19.32 -17.76 -12.12
CA ARG A 104 -18.77 -16.89 -13.18
C ARG A 104 -17.53 -16.12 -12.71
N THR A 105 -16.77 -15.54 -13.64
CA THR A 105 -15.66 -14.63 -13.30
C THR A 105 -16.19 -13.37 -12.64
N GLY A 106 -15.66 -13.04 -11.46
CA GLY A 106 -16.12 -11.92 -10.64
C GLY A 106 -17.11 -12.34 -9.56
N ASP A 107 -17.78 -13.48 -9.73
CA ASP A 107 -18.65 -14.07 -8.71
C ASP A 107 -17.84 -14.94 -7.75
N SER A 108 -18.11 -14.80 -6.45
CA SER A 108 -17.52 -15.66 -5.41
C SER A 108 -18.29 -16.98 -5.33
N ALA A 109 -17.61 -18.05 -4.91
CA ALA A 109 -18.30 -19.22 -4.40
C ALA A 109 -19.24 -18.81 -3.25
N THR A 110 -20.44 -19.38 -3.24
CA THR A 110 -21.39 -19.11 -2.14
C THR A 110 -20.88 -19.77 -0.86
N MET A 111 -21.29 -19.27 0.31
CA MET A 111 -20.88 -19.87 1.58
C MET A 111 -21.38 -21.30 1.72
N ALA A 112 -22.57 -21.60 1.19
CA ALA A 112 -23.10 -22.96 1.14
C ALA A 112 -22.21 -23.88 0.28
N GLU A 113 -21.82 -23.44 -0.91
CA GLU A 113 -20.89 -24.21 -1.78
C GLU A 113 -19.53 -24.41 -1.10
N ILE A 114 -18.99 -23.40 -0.41
CA ILE A 114 -17.75 -23.52 0.38
C ILE A 114 -17.90 -24.57 1.49
N ASP A 115 -19.01 -24.55 2.23
CA ASP A 115 -19.29 -25.48 3.31
C ASP A 115 -19.51 -26.92 2.77
N GLU A 116 -20.15 -27.08 1.60
CA GLU A 116 -20.30 -28.36 0.91
C GLU A 116 -18.95 -28.95 0.46
N ILE A 117 -18.10 -28.14 -0.17
CA ILE A 117 -16.74 -28.55 -0.57
C ILE A 117 -15.92 -28.91 0.66
N ARG A 118 -15.98 -28.10 1.72
CA ARG A 118 -15.26 -28.36 2.97
C ARG A 118 -15.67 -29.69 3.60
N ALA A 119 -16.94 -30.06 3.55
CA ALA A 119 -17.44 -31.32 4.10
C ALA A 119 -17.01 -32.56 3.28
N ALA A 120 -16.45 -32.37 2.08
CA ALA A 120 -16.14 -33.45 1.14
C ALA A 120 -14.66 -33.88 1.14
N THR A 121 -13.75 -33.04 1.63
CA THR A 121 -12.29 -33.27 1.62
C THR A 121 -11.69 -32.78 2.93
N GLU A 122 -10.47 -33.20 3.28
CA GLU A 122 -9.64 -32.62 4.35
C GLU A 122 -8.50 -31.74 3.80
N LEU A 123 -8.35 -31.66 2.47
CA LEU A 123 -7.32 -30.85 1.82
C LEU A 123 -7.48 -29.36 2.17
N PRO A 124 -6.39 -28.56 2.09
CA PRO A 124 -6.48 -27.11 2.17
C PRO A 124 -7.50 -26.58 1.16
N LEU A 125 -8.46 -25.79 1.63
CA LEU A 125 -9.50 -25.18 0.81
C LEU A 125 -9.20 -23.70 0.58
N LEU A 126 -9.33 -23.27 -0.67
CA LEU A 126 -9.18 -21.87 -1.07
C LEU A 126 -10.41 -21.40 -1.85
N VAL A 127 -10.64 -20.08 -1.90
CA VAL A 127 -11.59 -19.46 -2.84
C VAL A 127 -10.85 -18.76 -3.97
N GLY A 128 -11.20 -19.07 -5.21
CA GLY A 128 -10.46 -18.69 -6.41
C GLY A 128 -11.09 -17.60 -7.29
N SER A 129 -12.19 -16.98 -6.86
CA SER A 129 -12.95 -15.98 -7.64
C SER A 129 -13.77 -15.07 -6.72
N GLY A 130 -14.04 -13.84 -7.18
CA GLY A 130 -15.00 -12.91 -6.56
C GLY A 130 -14.71 -12.47 -5.12
N VAL A 131 -13.46 -12.62 -4.67
CA VAL A 131 -13.05 -12.20 -3.33
C VAL A 131 -12.86 -10.68 -3.32
N THR A 132 -13.55 -10.01 -2.41
CA THR A 132 -13.56 -8.55 -2.21
C THR A 132 -13.28 -8.21 -0.74
N PRO A 133 -12.97 -6.95 -0.40
CA PRO A 133 -12.79 -6.55 1.01
C PRO A 133 -14.03 -6.82 1.86
N ALA A 134 -15.22 -6.79 1.26
CA ALA A 134 -16.48 -7.01 1.97
C ALA A 134 -16.71 -8.48 2.37
N ASN A 135 -16.24 -9.45 1.57
CA ASN A 135 -16.51 -10.87 1.81
C ASN A 135 -15.29 -11.68 2.30
N VAL A 136 -14.06 -11.16 2.13
CA VAL A 136 -12.82 -11.91 2.41
C VAL A 136 -12.73 -12.41 3.84
N LYS A 137 -13.22 -11.64 4.83
CA LYS A 137 -13.21 -12.04 6.25
C LYS A 137 -14.10 -13.26 6.52
N GLN A 138 -15.26 -13.32 5.85
CA GLN A 138 -16.20 -14.43 5.99
C GLN A 138 -15.66 -15.68 5.29
N ILE A 139 -15.04 -15.50 4.11
CA ILE A 139 -14.39 -16.56 3.34
C ILE A 139 -13.24 -17.18 4.14
N LEU A 140 -12.28 -16.36 4.59
CA LEU A 140 -11.13 -16.82 5.38
C LEU A 140 -11.51 -17.40 6.76
N GLY A 141 -12.75 -17.17 7.22
CA GLY A 141 -13.30 -17.89 8.37
C GLY A 141 -13.56 -19.38 8.12
N ARG A 142 -13.61 -19.81 6.86
CA ARG A 142 -13.91 -21.18 6.41
C ARG A 142 -12.77 -21.83 5.62
N THR A 143 -11.89 -21.01 5.03
CA THR A 143 -10.87 -21.45 4.07
C THR A 143 -9.47 -21.03 4.48
N GLN A 144 -8.45 -21.77 4.05
CA GLN A 144 -7.05 -21.52 4.37
C GLN A 144 -6.41 -20.45 3.48
N GLY A 145 -7.07 -20.05 2.38
CA GLY A 145 -6.55 -19.03 1.49
C GLY A 145 -7.55 -18.51 0.47
N VAL A 146 -7.14 -17.47 -0.26
CA VAL A 146 -7.90 -16.87 -1.35
C VAL A 146 -6.97 -16.52 -2.50
N ILE A 147 -7.49 -16.58 -3.72
CA ILE A 147 -6.85 -16.08 -4.94
C ILE A 147 -7.66 -14.88 -5.41
N VAL A 148 -7.02 -13.72 -5.51
CA VAL A 148 -7.67 -12.42 -5.75
C VAL A 148 -7.14 -11.82 -7.05
N ALA A 149 -8.04 -11.32 -7.90
CA ALA A 149 -7.67 -10.73 -9.18
C ALA A 149 -8.36 -9.37 -9.40
N SER A 150 -9.64 -9.36 -9.76
CA SER A 150 -10.38 -8.15 -10.13
C SER A 150 -10.36 -7.04 -9.07
N THR A 151 -10.43 -7.39 -7.78
CA THR A 151 -10.32 -6.44 -6.66
C THR A 151 -8.98 -5.69 -6.59
N MET A 152 -7.95 -6.17 -7.28
CA MET A 152 -6.66 -5.50 -7.37
C MET A 152 -6.51 -4.64 -8.63
N LYS A 153 -7.49 -4.64 -9.53
CA LYS A 153 -7.40 -4.11 -10.90
C LYS A 153 -8.27 -2.86 -11.09
N VAL A 154 -7.81 -1.81 -11.77
CA VAL A 154 -8.57 -0.53 -11.94
C VAL A 154 -10.06 -0.79 -12.21
N ASP A 155 -10.93 -0.11 -11.48
CA ASP A 155 -12.41 -0.25 -11.48
C ASP A 155 -12.97 -1.62 -11.08
N GLY A 156 -12.15 -2.53 -10.55
CA GLY A 156 -12.59 -3.89 -10.28
C GLY A 156 -12.71 -4.76 -11.53
N VAL A 157 -12.12 -4.33 -12.65
CA VAL A 157 -12.28 -4.95 -13.95
C VAL A 157 -11.06 -5.79 -14.28
N TRP A 158 -11.24 -7.09 -14.54
CA TRP A 158 -10.12 -8.04 -14.56
C TRP A 158 -9.12 -7.83 -15.70
N TRP A 159 -9.54 -7.23 -16.83
CA TRP A 159 -8.67 -6.94 -17.98
C TRP A 159 -7.90 -5.62 -17.86
N ASN A 160 -8.21 -4.78 -16.86
CA ASN A 160 -7.50 -3.54 -16.64
C ASN A 160 -6.12 -3.78 -15.97
N ASP A 161 -5.36 -2.71 -15.77
CA ASP A 161 -4.09 -2.78 -15.04
C ASP A 161 -4.29 -2.99 -13.54
N VAL A 162 -3.27 -3.52 -12.87
CA VAL A 162 -3.26 -3.65 -11.40
C VAL A 162 -3.05 -2.26 -10.79
N GLU A 163 -3.89 -1.91 -9.83
CA GLU A 163 -3.83 -0.64 -9.13
C GLU A 163 -3.15 -0.82 -7.76
N LEU A 164 -1.98 -0.20 -7.60
CA LEU A 164 -1.15 -0.37 -6.40
C LEU A 164 -1.90 0.00 -5.11
N ALA A 165 -2.71 1.06 -5.13
CA ALA A 165 -3.51 1.49 -3.99
C ALA A 165 -4.48 0.39 -3.53
N ARG A 166 -5.15 -0.29 -4.46
CA ARG A 166 -6.09 -1.38 -4.17
C ARG A 166 -5.38 -2.63 -3.65
N VAL A 167 -4.20 -2.95 -4.19
CA VAL A 167 -3.34 -4.01 -3.66
C VAL A 167 -2.94 -3.73 -2.21
N LYS A 168 -2.46 -2.52 -1.92
CA LYS A 168 -2.09 -2.09 -0.57
C LYS A 168 -3.29 -2.18 0.38
N HIS A 169 -4.44 -1.59 0.00
CA HIS A 169 -5.66 -1.62 0.79
C HIS A 169 -6.11 -3.05 1.16
N PHE A 170 -6.08 -3.97 0.19
CA PHE A 170 -6.44 -5.36 0.42
C PHE A 170 -5.44 -6.09 1.33
N TYR A 171 -4.14 -5.75 1.25
CA TYR A 171 -3.10 -6.37 2.07
C TYR A 171 -3.16 -5.94 3.54
N VAL A 172 -3.45 -4.66 3.83
CA VAL A 172 -3.63 -4.15 5.20
C VAL A 172 -4.75 -4.90 5.94
N GLY A 173 -5.77 -5.39 5.22
CA GLY A 173 -6.86 -6.19 5.81
C GLY A 173 -6.47 -7.60 6.31
N ARG A 174 -5.30 -8.16 5.94
CA ARG A 174 -4.89 -9.55 6.30
C ARG A 174 -4.02 -9.64 7.55
N ALA A 175 -3.47 -8.55 8.06
CA ALA A 175 -2.63 -8.53 9.27
C ALA A 175 -3.40 -8.87 10.58
N GLY A 176 -4.67 -9.28 10.49
CA GLY A 176 -5.57 -9.43 11.63
C GLY A 176 -5.68 -10.81 12.30
N ARG A 177 -4.98 -11.87 11.88
CA ARG A 177 -5.13 -13.19 12.55
C ARG A 177 -3.88 -14.07 12.57
N ALA A 178 -3.06 -13.88 13.61
CA ALA A 178 -2.37 -14.95 14.32
C ALA A 178 -2.33 -14.62 15.83
N GLY A 179 -3.26 -15.19 16.62
CA GLY A 179 -3.05 -15.53 18.04
C GLY A 179 -2.66 -14.48 19.09
N GLY A 180 -2.69 -13.18 18.82
CA GLY A 180 -2.47 -12.10 19.80
C GLY A 180 -3.36 -10.90 19.48
N GLY A 181 -3.67 -10.04 20.47
CA GLY A 181 -4.47 -8.84 20.25
C GLY A 181 -3.99 -8.03 19.04
N ILE A 182 -4.93 -7.37 18.35
CA ILE A 182 -4.68 -6.54 17.16
C ILE A 182 -3.51 -5.59 17.48
N MET A 183 -2.33 -5.86 16.94
CA MET A 183 -1.26 -4.85 16.92
C MET A 183 -1.58 -3.91 15.76
N GLU A 184 -2.20 -2.80 16.11
CA GLU A 184 -2.29 -1.60 15.28
C GLU A 184 -0.91 -1.30 14.67
N ALA A 185 -0.87 -0.98 13.37
CA ALA A 185 0.37 -0.54 12.72
C ALA A 185 0.92 0.69 13.45
N PHE A 186 2.24 0.79 13.59
CA PHE A 186 2.83 1.82 14.43
C PHE A 186 2.48 3.23 13.93
N SER A 187 2.48 3.46 12.62
CA SER A 187 2.04 4.71 12.02
C SER A 187 0.57 5.04 12.31
N GLU A 188 -0.34 4.05 12.30
CA GLU A 188 -1.75 4.24 12.68
C GLU A 188 -1.88 4.61 14.16
N ARG A 189 -1.08 3.97 15.02
CA ARG A 189 -0.98 4.33 16.44
C ARG A 189 -0.56 5.78 16.62
N LEU A 190 0.46 6.25 15.88
CA LEU A 190 0.89 7.66 15.92
C LEU A 190 -0.22 8.62 15.51
N LEU A 191 -0.88 8.34 14.37
CA LEU A 191 -1.98 9.16 13.87
C LEU A 191 -3.15 9.22 14.86
N ARG A 192 -3.45 8.11 15.54
CA ARG A 192 -4.50 8.03 16.56
C ARG A 192 -4.11 8.75 17.85
N GLU A 193 -2.90 8.53 18.38
CA GLU A 193 -2.43 9.11 19.64
C GLU A 193 -2.30 10.63 19.56
N HIS A 194 -1.86 11.15 18.42
CA HIS A 194 -1.61 12.58 18.20
C HIS A 194 -2.66 13.26 17.33
N GLN A 195 -3.82 12.62 17.18
CA GLN A 195 -4.94 13.17 16.42
C GLN A 195 -5.28 14.62 16.79
N PRO A 196 -5.27 15.04 18.09
CA PRO A 196 -5.62 16.42 18.43
C PRO A 196 -4.60 17.44 17.90
N ALA A 197 -3.30 17.15 17.99
CA ALA A 197 -2.25 18.01 17.45
C ALA A 197 -2.30 18.06 15.92
N TRP A 198 -2.51 16.90 15.28
CA TRP A 198 -2.68 16.82 13.84
C TRP A 198 -3.89 17.66 13.39
N GLN A 199 -5.06 17.53 14.04
CA GLN A 199 -6.23 18.33 13.73
C GLN A 199 -6.03 19.82 13.97
N ALA A 200 -5.30 20.21 15.02
CA ALA A 200 -4.97 21.60 15.28
C ALA A 200 -4.20 22.22 14.12
N MET A 201 -3.24 21.49 13.55
CA MET A 201 -2.50 21.95 12.38
C MET A 201 -3.36 21.94 11.11
N GLN A 202 -4.14 20.89 10.89
CA GLN A 202 -5.07 20.82 9.75
C GLN A 202 -6.11 21.96 9.74
N GLN A 203 -6.44 22.51 10.91
CA GLN A 203 -7.39 23.61 11.11
C GLN A 203 -6.68 24.93 11.44
N HIS A 204 -5.36 25.01 11.28
CA HIS A 204 -4.59 26.19 11.61
C HIS A 204 -5.07 27.41 10.79
N PRO A 205 -5.04 28.64 11.34
CA PRO A 205 -5.41 29.86 10.60
C PRO A 205 -4.76 29.95 9.22
N PHE A 206 -3.47 29.62 9.10
CA PHE A 206 -2.77 29.55 7.82
C PHE A 206 -3.51 28.71 6.77
N VAL A 207 -3.87 27.47 7.13
CA VAL A 207 -4.57 26.54 6.23
C VAL A 207 -5.97 27.06 5.89
N THR A 208 -6.73 27.45 6.91
CA THR A 208 -8.12 27.89 6.71
C THR A 208 -8.22 29.22 5.96
N ASP A 209 -7.25 30.12 6.09
CA ASP A 209 -7.18 31.36 5.31
C ASP A 209 -6.84 31.10 3.83
N ILE A 210 -6.03 30.08 3.52
CA ILE A 210 -5.78 29.63 2.14
C ILE A 210 -7.06 29.07 1.53
N GLU A 211 -7.78 28.22 2.25
CA GLU A 211 -9.03 27.60 1.78
C GLU A 211 -10.15 28.60 1.52
N GLN A 212 -10.11 29.73 2.23
CA GLN A 212 -11.10 30.80 2.12
C GLN A 212 -10.62 31.96 1.22
N ASP A 213 -9.47 31.82 0.55
CA ASP A 213 -8.86 32.84 -0.33
C ASP A 213 -8.64 34.20 0.34
N ARG A 214 -8.10 34.18 1.58
CA ARG A 214 -7.96 35.38 2.43
C ARG A 214 -6.66 35.43 3.23
N LEU A 215 -5.68 34.60 2.87
CA LEU A 215 -4.32 34.67 3.41
C LEU A 215 -3.68 36.01 3.00
N PRO A 216 -3.24 36.87 3.93
CA PRO A 216 -2.61 38.14 3.57
C PRO A 216 -1.30 37.93 2.81
N THR A 217 -1.04 38.73 1.77
CA THR A 217 0.18 38.63 0.95
C THR A 217 1.46 38.71 1.78
N VAL A 218 1.50 39.56 2.81
CA VAL A 218 2.67 39.68 3.69
C VAL A 218 2.95 38.39 4.49
N VAL A 219 1.89 37.70 4.92
CA VAL A 219 1.99 36.41 5.64
C VAL A 219 2.51 35.33 4.70
N PHE A 220 1.99 35.27 3.47
CA PHE A 220 2.47 34.30 2.48
C PHE A 220 3.92 34.57 2.06
N ASN A 221 4.30 35.83 1.82
CA ASN A 221 5.68 36.19 1.49
C ASN A 221 6.65 35.83 2.62
N ARG A 222 6.26 36.05 3.88
CA ARG A 222 7.05 35.63 5.05
C ARG A 222 7.20 34.11 5.10
N TYR A 223 6.10 33.38 4.94
CA TYR A 223 6.10 31.92 4.87
C TYR A 223 7.02 31.39 3.75
N LEU A 224 7.01 32.00 2.56
CA LEU A 224 7.87 31.60 1.45
C LEU A 224 9.36 31.71 1.80
N VAL A 225 9.77 32.75 2.55
CA VAL A 225 11.15 32.89 3.01
C VAL A 225 11.50 31.79 4.02
N PHE A 226 10.61 31.54 4.98
CA PHE A 226 10.84 30.53 6.01
C PHE A 226 10.93 29.12 5.42
N GLU A 227 9.99 28.77 4.55
CA GLU A 227 9.92 27.47 3.90
C GLU A 227 11.08 27.29 2.91
N GLY A 228 11.41 28.32 2.13
CA GLY A 228 12.57 28.29 1.23
C GLY A 228 13.88 28.01 1.97
N ASN A 229 14.09 28.62 3.14
CA ASN A 229 15.24 28.33 4.00
C ASN A 229 15.18 26.92 4.60
N PHE A 230 13.97 26.43 4.89
CA PHE A 230 13.77 25.07 5.39
C PHE A 230 14.06 24.00 4.33
N VAL A 231 13.82 24.23 3.04
CA VAL A 231 14.16 23.27 1.96
C VAL A 231 15.64 22.85 2.03
N ALA A 232 16.56 23.80 2.26
CA ALA A 232 17.97 23.49 2.45
C ALA A 232 18.22 22.60 3.68
N THR A 233 17.43 22.79 4.74
CA THR A 233 17.46 21.96 5.95
C THR A 233 16.89 20.56 5.67
N ALA A 234 15.78 20.45 4.94
CA ALA A 234 15.20 19.17 4.51
C ALA A 234 16.18 18.35 3.66
N ILE A 235 16.91 19.00 2.74
CA ILE A 235 17.99 18.37 1.97
C ILE A 235 19.06 17.79 2.90
N ALA A 236 19.50 18.55 3.92
CA ALA A 236 20.47 18.05 4.90
C ALA A 236 19.94 16.86 5.70
N ILE A 237 18.67 16.91 6.13
CA ILE A 237 18.00 15.81 6.86
C ILE A 237 17.92 14.55 5.99
N PHE A 238 17.50 14.67 4.73
CA PHE A 238 17.43 13.54 3.82
C PHE A 238 18.79 12.96 3.45
N ALA A 239 19.83 13.81 3.32
CA ALA A 239 21.20 13.35 3.11
C ALA A 239 21.70 12.52 4.30
N LEU A 240 21.40 12.93 5.53
CA LEU A 240 21.65 12.15 6.74
C LEU A 240 20.83 10.84 6.73
N GLY A 241 19.58 10.89 6.26
CA GLY A 241 18.73 9.72 6.05
C GLY A 241 19.37 8.70 5.10
N VAL A 242 19.91 9.13 3.96
CA VAL A 242 20.66 8.27 3.02
C VAL A 242 21.87 7.64 3.71
N SER A 243 22.62 8.44 4.48
CA SER A 243 23.81 7.94 5.19
C SER A 243 23.48 6.92 6.28
N LYS A 244 22.33 7.04 6.94
CA LYS A 244 21.92 6.17 8.06
C LYS A 244 21.01 5.01 7.64
N ALA A 245 20.57 4.99 6.39
CA ALA A 245 19.66 3.99 5.86
C ALA A 245 20.22 2.55 5.99
N PRO A 246 19.38 1.56 6.34
CA PRO A 246 19.83 0.19 6.61
C PRO A 246 20.18 -0.61 5.34
N GLY A 247 19.86 -0.09 4.14
CA GLY A 247 20.10 -0.80 2.90
C GLY A 247 19.89 0.03 1.64
N ILE A 248 20.32 -0.54 0.51
CA ILE A 248 20.36 0.14 -0.79
C ILE A 248 18.97 0.54 -1.33
N GLN A 249 17.92 -0.19 -0.93
CA GLN A 249 16.55 0.10 -1.36
C GLN A 249 16.08 1.44 -0.78
N GLN A 250 16.31 1.66 0.51
CA GLN A 250 15.99 2.91 1.20
C GLN A 250 16.82 4.07 0.65
N GLN A 251 18.13 3.85 0.49
CA GLN A 251 19.03 4.86 -0.06
C GLN A 251 18.59 5.34 -1.44
N ARG A 252 18.22 4.43 -2.35
CA ARG A 252 17.73 4.79 -3.69
C ARG A 252 16.47 5.65 -3.64
N TRP A 253 15.53 5.32 -2.76
CA TRP A 253 14.32 6.11 -2.61
C TRP A 253 14.64 7.52 -2.12
N LEU A 254 15.41 7.64 -1.03
CA LEU A 254 15.80 8.92 -0.44
C LEU A 254 16.65 9.79 -1.38
N ILE A 255 17.50 9.19 -2.23
CA ILE A 255 18.21 9.93 -3.29
C ILE A 255 17.22 10.49 -4.32
N GLY A 256 16.15 9.76 -4.65
CA GLY A 256 15.08 10.27 -5.50
C GLY A 256 14.41 11.52 -4.91
N VAL A 257 14.16 11.52 -3.59
CA VAL A 257 13.62 12.67 -2.87
C VAL A 257 14.59 13.85 -2.91
N LEU A 258 15.89 13.62 -2.66
CA LEU A 258 16.91 14.66 -2.72
C LEU A 258 16.96 15.34 -4.10
N ASN A 259 16.89 14.57 -5.19
CA ASN A 259 16.86 15.13 -6.53
C ASN A 259 15.61 16.03 -6.73
N ALA A 260 14.44 15.61 -6.24
CA ALA A 260 13.22 16.42 -6.33
C ALA A 260 13.36 17.74 -5.55
N LEU A 261 13.90 17.71 -4.34
CA LEU A 261 14.11 18.92 -3.53
C LEU A 261 15.10 19.89 -4.20
N VAL A 262 16.24 19.38 -4.65
CA VAL A 262 17.33 20.20 -5.21
C VAL A 262 16.96 20.77 -6.58
N ASP A 263 16.45 19.94 -7.48
CA ASP A 263 16.27 20.34 -8.88
C ASP A 263 14.92 21.00 -9.15
N ILE A 264 13.89 20.69 -8.36
CA ILE A 264 12.52 21.16 -8.59
C ILE A 264 12.15 22.25 -7.59
N GLN A 265 12.24 21.95 -6.29
CA GLN A 265 11.67 22.83 -5.27
C GLN A 265 12.51 24.10 -5.05
N ILE A 266 13.84 24.00 -4.97
CA ILE A 266 14.72 25.19 -4.88
C ILE A 266 14.51 26.11 -6.08
N ALA A 267 14.50 25.56 -7.29
CA ALA A 267 14.32 26.34 -8.51
C ALA A 267 12.96 27.08 -8.52
N TRP A 268 11.91 26.47 -7.98
CA TRP A 268 10.61 27.11 -7.84
C TRP A 268 10.65 28.27 -6.83
N PHE A 269 11.27 28.09 -5.66
CA PHE A 269 11.41 29.16 -4.66
C PHE A 269 12.20 30.36 -5.20
N GLU A 270 13.33 30.13 -5.88
CA GLU A 270 14.13 31.20 -6.49
C GLU A 270 13.30 32.02 -7.50
N GLN A 271 12.50 31.34 -8.32
CA GLN A 271 11.62 31.98 -9.30
C GLN A 271 10.51 32.80 -8.62
N VAL A 272 9.83 32.23 -7.62
CA VAL A 272 8.70 32.89 -6.94
C VAL A 272 9.17 34.09 -6.12
N LEU A 273 10.26 33.97 -5.36
CA LEU A 273 10.82 35.09 -4.59
C LEU A 273 11.22 36.24 -5.52
N SER A 274 11.86 35.93 -6.66
CA SER A 274 12.22 36.94 -7.66
C SER A 274 11.00 37.58 -8.32
N ALA A 275 9.99 36.79 -8.70
CA ALA A 275 8.79 37.30 -9.36
C ALA A 275 7.97 38.22 -8.44
N ARG A 276 7.94 37.91 -7.14
CA ARG A 276 7.28 38.70 -6.09
C ARG A 276 8.10 39.88 -5.58
N GLN A 277 9.35 40.01 -6.01
CA GLN A 277 10.29 41.02 -5.52
C GLN A 277 10.48 40.98 -3.99
N ILE A 278 10.50 39.77 -3.43
CA ILE A 278 10.73 39.55 -2.00
C ILE A 278 12.24 39.66 -1.74
N ASP A 279 12.64 40.58 -0.87
CA ASP A 279 13.98 40.57 -0.27
C ASP A 279 13.93 39.72 1.01
N PRO A 280 14.60 38.55 1.07
CA PRO A 280 14.64 37.72 2.27
C PRO A 280 15.14 38.46 3.51
N ALA A 281 15.93 39.54 3.35
CA ALA A 281 16.41 40.35 4.48
C ALA A 281 15.28 41.12 5.19
N GLU A 282 14.14 41.33 4.55
CA GLU A 282 12.95 41.96 5.15
C GLU A 282 12.14 40.99 6.03
N TYR A 283 12.44 39.69 5.96
CA TYR A 283 11.72 38.62 6.66
C TYR A 283 12.68 37.80 7.51
N PRO A 284 13.08 38.29 8.71
CA PRO A 284 14.01 37.59 9.57
C PRO A 284 13.46 36.21 9.96
N ASP A 285 14.24 35.15 9.70
CA ASP A 285 13.88 33.76 9.96
C ASP A 285 14.28 33.29 11.38
N ASP A 286 14.61 34.25 12.25
CA ASP A 286 15.03 34.02 13.61
C ASP A 286 13.85 34.05 14.60
N LEU A 287 12.62 33.93 14.12
CA LEU A 287 11.47 33.77 15.02
C LEU A 287 11.60 32.46 15.83
N PRO A 288 11.16 32.44 17.11
CA PRO A 288 11.29 31.25 17.95
C PRO A 288 10.66 29.99 17.35
N GLY A 289 9.50 30.10 16.68
CA GLY A 289 8.84 28.97 16.02
C GLY A 289 9.67 28.43 14.84
N VAL A 290 10.16 29.33 13.98
CA VAL A 290 10.99 28.98 12.81
C VAL A 290 12.30 28.31 13.23
N ARG A 291 13.02 28.89 14.20
CA ARG A 291 14.26 28.29 14.73
C ARG A 291 14.00 26.94 15.38
N ARG A 292 12.93 26.80 16.16
CA ARG A 292 12.61 25.54 16.84
C ARG A 292 12.35 24.41 15.84
N PHE A 293 11.59 24.68 14.78
CA PHE A 293 11.35 23.73 13.71
C PHE A 293 12.65 23.37 12.97
N ARG A 294 13.34 24.37 12.40
CA ARG A 294 14.59 24.16 11.63
C ARG A 294 15.68 23.45 12.44
N ASP A 295 16.03 24.02 13.60
CA ASP A 295 17.15 23.52 14.39
C ASP A 295 16.78 22.23 15.13
N GLY A 296 15.53 22.08 15.53
CA GLY A 296 15.01 20.86 16.18
C GLY A 296 15.03 19.66 15.24
N MET A 297 14.50 19.83 14.02
CA MET A 297 14.52 18.76 13.02
C MET A 297 15.96 18.40 12.60
N LEU A 298 16.80 19.39 12.32
CA LEU A 298 18.19 19.14 11.90
C LEU A 298 19.02 18.48 13.00
N ARG A 299 18.91 18.94 14.26
CA ARG A 299 19.62 18.34 15.40
C ARG A 299 19.20 16.90 15.61
N THR A 300 17.91 16.62 15.62
CA THR A 300 17.39 15.25 15.76
C THR A 300 17.85 14.36 14.61
N ALA A 301 17.87 14.87 13.38
CA ALA A 301 18.40 14.12 12.24
C ALA A 301 19.91 13.84 12.36
N HIS A 302 20.69 14.80 12.87
CA HIS A 302 22.14 14.67 13.02
C HIS A 302 22.51 13.68 14.13
N GLU A 303 21.91 13.82 15.31
CA GLU A 303 22.24 13.05 16.52
C GLU A 303 21.49 11.70 16.60
N GLY A 304 20.31 11.62 15.97
CA GLY A 304 19.40 10.49 16.10
C GLY A 304 19.63 9.34 15.14
N SER A 305 18.74 8.34 15.20
CA SER A 305 18.74 7.16 14.34
C SER A 305 18.02 7.40 13.01
N TYR A 306 18.11 6.42 12.11
CA TYR A 306 17.37 6.43 10.85
C TYR A 306 15.85 6.48 11.07
N GLU A 307 15.34 5.75 12.07
CA GLU A 307 13.93 5.70 12.43
C GLU A 307 13.42 7.06 12.93
N GLN A 308 14.27 7.83 13.64
CA GLN A 308 13.97 9.19 14.04
C GLN A 308 13.86 10.11 12.82
N ILE A 309 14.77 10.00 11.85
CA ILE A 309 14.69 10.76 10.58
C ILE A 309 13.41 10.44 9.81
N VAL A 310 13.05 9.16 9.70
CA VAL A 310 11.81 8.74 9.03
C VAL A 310 10.60 9.31 9.78
N THR A 311 10.61 9.31 11.11
CA THR A 311 9.53 9.89 11.93
C THR A 311 9.39 11.40 11.72
N LEU A 312 10.52 12.12 11.69
CA LEU A 312 10.57 13.56 11.42
C LEU A 312 9.90 13.89 10.09
N MET A 313 10.35 13.26 9.01
CA MET A 313 9.85 13.57 7.66
C MET A 313 8.42 13.07 7.48
N PHE A 314 8.05 11.94 8.10
CA PHE A 314 6.66 11.46 8.07
C PHE A 314 5.70 12.47 8.70
N GLY A 315 6.05 13.04 9.86
CA GLY A 315 5.23 14.06 10.53
C GLY A 315 4.98 15.29 9.65
N ALA A 316 6.04 15.83 9.06
CA ALA A 316 5.96 16.99 8.17
C ALA A 316 5.17 16.66 6.89
N GLU A 317 5.62 15.69 6.10
CA GLU A 317 5.08 15.46 4.75
C GLU A 317 3.67 14.87 4.76
N TRP A 318 3.34 14.01 5.73
CA TRP A 318 1.99 13.45 5.83
C TRP A 318 0.96 14.55 6.06
N MET A 319 1.24 15.42 7.02
CA MET A 319 0.37 16.55 7.34
C MET A 319 0.29 17.55 6.17
N TYR A 320 1.43 17.88 5.56
CA TYR A 320 1.49 18.75 4.37
C TYR A 320 0.57 18.27 3.25
N TYR A 321 0.65 16.97 2.91
CA TYR A 321 -0.21 16.39 1.88
C TYR A 321 -1.69 16.60 2.18
N PHE A 322 -2.13 16.29 3.42
CA PHE A 322 -3.57 16.33 3.72
C PHE A 322 -4.14 17.74 3.76
N TRP A 323 -3.42 18.74 4.27
CA TRP A 323 -3.92 20.11 4.23
C TRP A 323 -3.86 20.68 2.81
N CYS A 324 -2.80 20.43 2.05
CA CYS A 324 -2.69 20.90 0.67
C CYS A 324 -3.74 20.24 -0.24
N ARG A 325 -3.97 18.94 -0.09
CA ARG A 325 -5.01 18.23 -0.85
C ARG A 325 -6.38 18.84 -0.62
N ARG A 326 -6.72 19.12 0.64
CA ARG A 326 -7.98 19.77 1.01
C ARG A 326 -8.05 21.20 0.44
N ALA A 327 -6.98 21.98 0.60
CA ALA A 327 -6.90 23.34 0.07
C ALA A 327 -7.01 23.39 -1.47
N SER A 328 -6.47 22.40 -2.19
CA SER A 328 -6.53 22.32 -3.65
C SER A 328 -7.95 22.17 -4.22
N GLU A 329 -8.92 21.79 -3.39
CA GLU A 329 -10.33 21.70 -3.77
C GLU A 329 -11.05 23.06 -3.71
N HIS A 330 -10.38 24.08 -3.16
CA HIS A 330 -10.86 25.44 -3.04
C HIS A 330 -10.16 26.37 -4.04
N TYR A 331 -10.77 27.53 -4.30
CA TYR A 331 -10.18 28.53 -5.19
C TYR A 331 -9.16 29.37 -4.43
N GLN A 332 -8.02 29.67 -5.05
CA GLN A 332 -7.04 30.67 -4.59
C GLN A 332 -6.79 31.68 -5.71
N SER A 333 -6.94 32.96 -5.38
CA SER A 333 -6.70 34.09 -6.30
C SER A 333 -5.22 34.31 -6.59
N ASP A 334 -4.37 34.03 -5.60
CA ASP A 334 -2.92 34.09 -5.73
C ASP A 334 -2.39 32.84 -6.48
N ALA A 335 -1.80 33.06 -7.65
CA ALA A 335 -1.34 31.98 -8.52
C ALA A 335 -0.15 31.19 -7.96
N ASP A 336 0.76 31.84 -7.21
CA ASP A 336 1.92 31.13 -6.65
C ASP A 336 1.50 30.32 -5.42
N LEU A 337 0.57 30.86 -4.62
CA LEU A 337 -0.04 30.13 -3.51
C LEU A 337 -0.76 28.88 -4.02
N ARG A 338 -1.57 29.04 -5.07
CA ARG A 338 -2.24 27.90 -5.72
C ARG A 338 -1.23 26.85 -6.18
N ARG A 339 -0.16 27.28 -6.86
CA ARG A 339 0.87 26.35 -7.37
C ARG A 339 1.58 25.61 -6.23
N TRP A 340 1.86 26.29 -5.12
CA TRP A 340 2.43 25.67 -3.92
C TRP A 340 1.51 24.57 -3.35
N VAL A 341 0.23 24.88 -3.20
CA VAL A 341 -0.79 23.93 -2.73
C VAL A 341 -0.90 22.74 -3.68
N GLU A 342 -0.97 22.97 -4.98
CA GLU A 342 -1.06 21.91 -6.00
C GLU A 342 0.16 20.98 -5.96
N MET A 343 1.37 21.51 -5.87
CA MET A 343 2.62 20.73 -5.81
C MET A 343 2.61 19.70 -4.67
N HIS A 344 2.02 20.07 -3.53
CA HIS A 344 1.94 19.20 -2.34
C HIS A 344 0.66 18.35 -2.31
N ALA A 345 -0.25 18.54 -3.26
CA ALA A 345 -1.48 17.76 -3.45
C ALA A 345 -1.36 16.73 -4.59
N GLU A 346 -0.25 16.74 -5.33
CA GLU A 346 0.09 15.82 -6.42
C GLU A 346 0.35 14.39 -5.92
N ASP A 347 0.13 13.41 -6.79
CA ASP A 347 0.27 11.98 -6.46
C ASP A 347 1.72 11.62 -6.09
N GLU A 348 2.70 12.28 -6.70
CA GLU A 348 4.12 12.12 -6.43
C GLU A 348 4.45 12.45 -4.96
N PHE A 349 3.93 13.57 -4.45
CA PHE A 349 4.12 13.97 -3.05
C PHE A 349 3.43 12.98 -2.10
N TYR A 350 2.22 12.52 -2.45
CA TYR A 350 1.53 11.49 -1.69
C TYR A 350 2.31 10.17 -1.62
N GLN A 351 2.88 9.69 -2.75
CA GLN A 351 3.64 8.45 -2.76
C GLN A 351 4.86 8.51 -1.84
N GLN A 352 5.48 9.68 -1.75
CA GLN A 352 6.61 9.95 -0.86
C GLN A 352 6.18 9.93 0.62
N ALA A 353 5.14 10.66 1.01
CA ALA A 353 4.60 10.63 2.36
C ALA A 353 4.12 9.21 2.77
N LEU A 354 3.51 8.48 1.83
CA LEU A 354 3.10 7.09 2.02
C LEU A 354 4.29 6.14 2.14
N TRP A 355 5.40 6.39 1.43
CA TRP A 355 6.62 5.61 1.59
C TRP A 355 7.19 5.76 3.00
N LEU A 356 7.27 6.99 3.51
CA LEU A 356 7.71 7.27 4.88
C LEU A 356 6.82 6.56 5.92
N LYS A 357 5.49 6.60 5.72
CA LYS A 357 4.54 5.87 6.56
C LYS A 357 4.85 4.37 6.64
N ASN A 358 5.05 3.73 5.48
CA ASN A 358 5.33 2.29 5.40
C ASN A 358 6.73 1.95 5.95
N GLU A 359 7.70 2.83 5.72
CA GLU A 359 9.06 2.66 6.24
C GLU A 359 9.10 2.78 7.76
N LEU A 360 8.29 3.67 8.34
CA LEU A 360 8.12 3.78 9.78
C LEU A 360 7.54 2.51 10.39
N ASP A 361 6.52 1.92 9.76
CA ASP A 361 5.95 0.63 10.17
C ASP A 361 6.99 -0.50 10.09
N ARG A 362 7.80 -0.52 9.02
CA ARG A 362 8.89 -1.50 8.86
C ARG A 362 9.93 -1.37 9.97
N CYS A 363 10.36 -0.14 10.26
CA CYS A 363 11.31 0.16 11.33
C CYS A 363 10.78 -0.30 12.70
N ALA A 364 9.52 0.02 13.00
CA ALA A 364 8.89 -0.31 14.27
C ALA A 364 8.82 -1.81 14.58
N MET A 365 8.88 -2.69 13.57
CA MET A 365 8.89 -4.15 13.78
C MET A 365 10.12 -4.63 14.59
N ALA A 366 11.23 -3.90 14.53
CA ALA A 366 12.48 -4.24 15.22
C ALA A 366 12.69 -3.46 16.53
N LEU A 367 11.82 -2.47 16.82
CA LEU A 367 11.94 -1.60 17.98
C LEU A 367 11.22 -2.16 19.21
N SER A 368 11.80 -1.92 20.38
CA SER A 368 11.15 -2.11 21.68
C SER A 368 10.02 -1.11 21.88
N GLU A 369 9.10 -1.39 22.81
CA GLU A 369 8.01 -0.44 23.13
C GLU A 369 8.52 0.90 23.69
N ASN A 370 9.68 0.92 24.36
CA ASN A 370 10.29 2.16 24.83
C ASN A 370 10.78 3.03 23.66
N GLU A 371 11.40 2.41 22.66
CA GLU A 371 11.84 3.11 21.44
C GLU A 371 10.64 3.61 20.64
N LYS A 372 9.58 2.80 20.50
CA LYS A 372 8.32 3.24 19.88
C LYS A 372 7.68 4.39 20.63
N GLN A 373 7.69 4.37 21.95
CA GLN A 373 7.17 5.49 22.76
C GLN A 373 7.97 6.77 22.55
N ALA A 374 9.30 6.66 22.42
CA ALA A 374 10.17 7.80 22.10
C ALA A 374 9.89 8.35 20.70
N LEU A 375 9.69 7.49 19.70
CA LEU A 375 9.27 7.93 18.36
C LEU A 375 7.87 8.55 18.36
N SER A 376 6.93 8.05 19.17
CA SER A 376 5.61 8.67 19.32
C SER A 376 5.72 10.07 19.93
N ALA A 377 6.54 10.25 20.97
CA ALA A 377 6.80 11.58 21.53
C ALA A 377 7.40 12.52 20.48
N LEU A 378 8.40 12.05 19.72
CA LEU A 378 9.03 12.82 18.65
C LEU A 378 8.03 13.23 17.56
N TYR A 379 7.14 12.33 17.14
CA TYR A 379 6.09 12.65 16.18
C TYR A 379 5.19 13.80 16.68
N GLY A 380 4.80 13.76 17.96
CA GLY A 380 4.05 14.85 18.60
C GLY A 380 4.83 16.18 18.63
N GLU A 381 6.14 16.14 18.89
CA GLU A 381 7.00 17.33 18.85
C GLU A 381 7.07 17.94 17.45
N VAL A 382 7.19 17.12 16.40
CA VAL A 382 7.19 17.57 15.00
C VAL A 382 5.89 18.29 14.66
N LEU A 383 4.73 17.73 15.03
CA LEU A 383 3.45 18.37 14.80
C LEU A 383 3.34 19.73 15.53
N GLN A 384 3.89 19.85 16.74
CA GLN A 384 3.90 21.13 17.44
C GLN A 384 4.85 22.13 16.78
N TRP A 385 6.03 21.70 16.34
CA TRP A 385 6.96 22.57 15.63
C TRP A 385 6.39 23.08 14.31
N GLU A 386 5.64 22.24 13.60
CA GLU A 386 4.91 22.62 12.39
C GLU A 386 3.84 23.68 12.67
N ILE A 387 3.05 23.53 13.74
CA ILE A 387 2.08 24.53 14.17
C ILE A 387 2.79 25.86 14.47
N ASP A 388 3.87 25.81 15.25
CA ASP A 388 4.64 27.00 15.62
C ASP A 388 5.25 27.68 14.38
N PHE A 389 5.72 26.89 13.40
CA PHE A 389 6.29 27.37 12.14
C PHE A 389 5.24 28.11 11.30
N HIS A 390 4.05 27.54 11.14
CA HIS A 390 2.95 28.17 10.42
C HIS A 390 2.37 29.38 11.17
N HIS A 391 2.40 29.37 12.50
CA HIS A 391 2.00 30.53 13.31
C HIS A 391 2.98 31.70 13.13
N ALA A 392 4.28 31.41 13.08
CA ALA A 392 5.32 32.43 12.92
C ALA A 392 5.17 33.26 11.63
N ALA A 393 4.52 32.73 10.59
CA ALA A 393 4.21 33.49 9.38
C ALA A 393 3.30 34.72 9.66
N TYR A 394 2.52 34.70 10.74
CA TYR A 394 1.65 35.80 11.17
C TYR A 394 2.33 36.78 12.15
N GLU A 395 3.49 36.44 12.71
CA GLU A 395 4.18 37.28 13.69
C GLU A 395 4.91 38.43 12.99
N GLU A 396 4.82 39.64 13.54
CA GLU A 396 5.49 40.86 13.02
C GLU A 396 6.87 41.10 13.62
#